data_AF-R9MGG5-F1
#
_entry.id   AF-R9MGG5-F1
#
_cell.length_a   1.000
_cell.length_b   1.000
_cell.length_c   1.000
_cell.angle_alpha   90.00
_cell.angle_beta   90.00
_cell.angle_gamma   90.00
#
_symmetry.space_group_name_H-M   'P 1'
#
loop_
_entity.id
_entity.type
_entity.pdbx_description
1 polymer ?
#
loop_
_entity_poly.entity_id
_entity_poly.type
_entity_poly.pdbx_seq_one_letter_code
_entity_poly.pdbx_strand_id
1 'polypeptide(L)'
;MDANIKENVEKMVTAGKENGSIKTTTITQLLNDLGIYSDEQYNEIIELIEERNINLIVDSTEQRNMILDSSKISIMPKTLSVEAIVKKLKYKEIDLDTEFQRKRSLWTETVKSQLIESLMIQLPIPPMYFDARDTNKWKIIDGLQRLCTLNEFLLEKKWRLTNLEYLADYNNCSMDDLPRIYQRRIEEGQLAFYLILPETPEEVKYSLFKRINTPGLKLEPQEIRHALFQGKATKLLKELAETELFRKATGNDVPSSRMQDREMVLRYLALHYLGPNEYKKYSIDEYLNKAMAFLNEQDDDFIEQCKTLYVESLECVYCIFGRYAFRRISKIREQDIKPINTALFEGWVNGVSQLNAQERLLLIQKKDDVKKLYIEELDKKSSFYNDIGSGKYRSFIRRNETIQRIILEVLNENRQITIN
;
A
#
# COMPACT_ATOMS: atom_id res chain seq x y z
N MET A 1 10.96 -1.80 31.32
CA MET A 1 11.96 -1.93 30.23
C MET A 1 13.35 -1.49 30.68
N ASP A 2 14.38 -2.23 30.28
CA ASP A 2 15.79 -1.82 30.34
C ASP A 2 16.01 -0.50 29.57
N ALA A 3 16.96 0.33 30.01
CA ALA A 3 17.30 1.61 29.40
C ALA A 3 17.68 1.48 27.91
N ASN A 4 18.41 0.42 27.52
CA ASN A 4 18.79 0.19 26.13
C ASN A 4 17.56 -0.12 25.24
N ILE A 5 16.63 -0.92 25.75
CA ILE A 5 15.38 -1.23 25.04
C ILE A 5 14.55 0.04 24.88
N LYS A 6 14.46 0.86 25.94
CA LYS A 6 13.70 2.12 25.93
C LYS A 6 14.24 3.11 24.90
N GLU A 7 15.56 3.26 24.79
CA GLU A 7 16.17 4.15 23.79
C GLU A 7 15.84 3.71 22.35
N ASN A 8 15.97 2.42 22.06
CA ASN A 8 15.68 1.88 20.73
C ASN A 8 14.18 2.02 20.36
N VAL A 9 13.28 1.78 21.33
CA VAL A 9 11.84 1.98 21.13
C VAL A 9 11.50 3.45 20.88
N GLU A 10 12.11 4.41 21.60
CA GLU A 10 11.87 5.85 21.35
C GLU A 10 12.36 6.30 19.96
N LYS A 11 13.49 5.76 19.47
CA LYS A 11 13.94 5.99 18.08
C LYS A 11 12.94 5.45 17.05
N MET A 12 12.43 4.23 17.28
CA MET A 12 11.41 3.61 16.43
C MET A 12 10.10 4.41 16.42
N VAL A 13 9.65 4.88 17.58
CA VAL A 13 8.46 5.73 17.75
C VAL A 13 8.62 7.06 17.01
N THR A 14 9.80 7.68 17.09
CA THR A 14 10.12 8.91 16.36
C THR A 14 9.98 8.69 14.85
N ALA A 15 10.55 7.60 14.32
CA ALA A 15 10.39 7.24 12.91
C ALA A 15 8.92 6.93 12.52
N GLY A 16 8.16 6.29 13.40
CA GLY A 16 6.73 6.04 13.20
C GLY A 16 5.92 7.33 13.12
N LYS A 17 6.27 8.34 13.93
CA LYS A 17 5.64 9.65 13.93
C LYS A 17 5.90 10.42 12.64
N GLU A 18 7.13 10.40 12.13
CA GLU A 18 7.49 11.00 10.84
C GLU A 18 6.73 10.34 9.67
N ASN A 19 6.53 9.02 9.72
CA ASN A 19 5.82 8.26 8.70
C ASN A 19 4.29 8.21 8.89
N GLY A 20 3.76 8.76 10.00
CA GLY A 20 2.34 8.72 10.38
C GLY A 20 1.79 7.33 10.74
N SER A 21 2.63 6.30 10.74
CA SER A 21 2.25 4.91 11.00
C SER A 21 3.46 4.04 11.32
N ILE A 22 3.22 2.89 11.96
CA ILE A 22 4.23 1.87 12.20
C ILE A 22 3.68 0.47 11.95
N LYS A 23 4.52 -0.42 11.42
CA LYS A 23 4.16 -1.79 11.07
C LYS A 23 4.43 -2.76 12.22
N THR A 24 3.58 -3.77 12.39
CA THR A 24 3.78 -4.82 13.39
C THR A 24 5.08 -5.60 13.18
N THR A 25 5.50 -5.85 11.92
CA THR A 25 6.79 -6.50 11.65
C THR A 25 7.98 -5.67 12.11
N THR A 26 7.89 -4.33 12.06
CA THR A 26 8.96 -3.45 12.54
C THR A 26 9.16 -3.60 14.04
N ILE A 27 8.05 -3.65 14.79
CA ILE A 27 8.06 -3.88 16.24
C ILE A 27 8.65 -5.27 16.54
N THR A 28 8.16 -6.31 15.85
CA THR A 28 8.66 -7.69 16.02
C THR A 28 10.15 -7.80 15.70
N GLN A 29 10.61 -7.19 14.60
CA GLN A 29 12.02 -7.23 14.21
C GLN A 29 12.91 -6.56 15.26
N LEU A 30 12.51 -5.38 15.75
CA LEU A 30 13.28 -4.68 16.79
C LEU A 30 13.40 -5.52 18.06
N LEU A 31 12.31 -6.15 18.50
CA LEU A 31 12.33 -7.01 19.68
C LEU A 31 13.22 -8.22 19.48
N ASN A 32 13.15 -8.88 18.31
CA ASN A 32 14.02 -10.00 17.98
C ASN A 32 15.51 -9.59 17.99
N ASP A 33 15.85 -8.43 17.40
CA ASP A 33 17.22 -7.91 17.36
C ASP A 33 17.74 -7.57 18.78
N LEU A 34 16.83 -7.21 19.70
CA LEU A 34 17.13 -6.99 21.12
C LEU A 34 17.07 -8.28 21.96
N GLY A 35 16.80 -9.44 21.35
CA GLY A 35 16.71 -10.74 22.03
C GLY A 35 15.47 -10.92 22.92
N ILE A 36 14.40 -10.16 22.66
CA ILE A 36 13.17 -10.13 23.45
C ILE A 36 12.06 -10.91 22.75
N TYR A 37 11.46 -11.85 23.48
CA TYR A 37 10.40 -12.73 22.98
C TYR A 37 9.16 -12.75 23.88
N SER A 38 8.85 -11.62 24.53
CA SER A 38 7.72 -11.49 25.46
C SER A 38 6.54 -10.78 24.81
N ASP A 39 5.37 -11.44 24.81
CA ASP A 39 4.10 -10.83 24.39
C ASP A 39 3.70 -9.63 25.26
N GLU A 40 4.11 -9.63 26.54
CA GLU A 40 3.86 -8.52 27.46
C GLU A 40 4.62 -7.26 27.02
N GLN A 41 5.91 -7.40 26.67
CA GLN A 41 6.71 -6.28 26.18
C GLN A 41 6.28 -5.81 24.80
N TYR A 42 5.82 -6.72 23.93
CA TYR A 42 5.21 -6.36 22.65
C TYR A 42 3.96 -5.49 22.85
N ASN A 43 3.10 -5.88 23.79
CA ASN A 43 1.89 -5.13 24.12
C ASN A 43 2.20 -3.78 24.78
N GLU A 44 3.19 -3.68 25.67
CA GLU A 44 3.66 -2.40 26.22
C GLU A 44 4.10 -1.44 25.12
N ILE A 45 4.82 -1.93 24.11
CA ILE A 45 5.23 -1.12 22.96
C ILE A 45 4.03 -0.67 22.13
N ILE A 46 3.05 -1.55 21.89
CA ILE A 46 1.82 -1.13 21.20
C ILE A 46 1.08 -0.05 22.00
N GLU A 47 0.91 -0.23 23.31
CA GLU A 47 0.27 0.77 24.17
C GLU A 47 1.01 2.12 24.07
N LEU A 48 2.34 2.11 24.09
CA LEU A 48 3.16 3.32 23.95
C LEU A 48 3.02 3.98 22.56
N ILE A 49 3.01 3.20 21.47
CA ILE A 49 2.78 3.71 20.10
C ILE A 49 1.40 4.39 20.02
N GLU A 50 0.39 3.76 20.61
CA GLU A 50 -0.96 4.30 20.65
C GLU A 50 -1.07 5.58 21.48
N GLU A 51 -0.40 5.65 22.64
CA GLU A 51 -0.31 6.87 23.46
C GLU A 51 0.39 8.02 22.74
N ARG A 52 1.29 7.72 21.80
CA ARG A 52 1.96 8.71 20.94
C ARG A 52 1.16 9.07 19.70
N ASN A 53 -0.08 8.57 19.57
CA ASN A 53 -1.00 8.78 18.47
C ASN A 53 -0.43 8.35 17.09
N ILE A 54 0.24 7.20 17.04
CA ILE A 54 0.81 6.65 15.80
C ILE A 54 -0.06 5.47 15.32
N ASN A 55 -0.48 5.48 14.06
CA ASN A 55 -1.31 4.40 13.51
C ASN A 55 -0.56 3.06 13.44
N LEU A 56 -1.25 1.97 13.76
CA LEU A 56 -0.68 0.62 13.70
C LEU A 56 -1.15 -0.10 12.42
N ILE A 57 -0.19 -0.46 11.58
CA ILE A 57 -0.40 -1.27 10.37
C ILE A 57 -0.10 -2.73 10.72
N VAL A 58 -1.14 -3.56 10.69
CA VAL A 58 -1.02 -4.99 10.95
C VAL A 58 -0.61 -5.72 9.68
N ASP A 59 0.65 -6.09 9.57
CA ASP A 59 1.26 -6.75 8.42
C ASP A 59 1.78 -8.14 8.77
N SER A 60 1.88 -9.02 7.77
CA SER A 60 2.14 -10.44 8.04
C SER A 60 3.57 -10.66 8.56
N THR A 61 3.68 -11.29 9.72
CA THR A 61 4.96 -11.69 10.33
C THR A 61 5.42 -13.08 9.87
N GLU A 62 4.59 -13.82 9.14
CA GLU A 62 4.92 -15.15 8.62
C GLU A 62 5.67 -15.01 7.30
N GLN A 63 6.98 -15.30 7.29
CA GLN A 63 7.73 -15.50 6.06
C GLN A 63 7.34 -16.86 5.48
N ARG A 64 6.47 -16.86 4.47
CA ARG A 64 6.36 -18.01 3.56
C ARG A 64 7.47 -17.89 2.53
N ASN A 65 8.29 -18.94 2.44
CA ASN A 65 9.32 -19.02 1.41
C ASN A 65 8.63 -19.04 0.05
N MET A 66 8.71 -17.91 -0.65
CA MET A 66 8.24 -17.81 -2.03
C MET A 66 9.19 -18.63 -2.89
N ILE A 67 8.75 -19.81 -3.35
CA ILE A 67 9.50 -20.60 -4.31
C ILE A 67 9.29 -19.95 -5.67
N LEU A 68 10.25 -19.12 -6.07
CA LEU A 68 10.26 -18.50 -7.38
C LEU A 68 10.67 -19.56 -8.42
N ASP A 69 9.74 -19.95 -9.27
CA ASP A 69 10.06 -20.81 -10.40
C ASP A 69 10.81 -19.99 -11.46
N SER A 70 12.14 -20.04 -11.40
CA SER A 70 13.02 -19.33 -12.32
C SER A 70 12.79 -19.68 -13.79
N SER A 71 12.22 -20.86 -14.09
CA SER A 71 11.92 -21.28 -15.46
C SER A 71 10.78 -20.47 -16.11
N LYS A 72 9.97 -19.80 -15.29
CA LYS A 72 8.86 -18.96 -15.73
C LYS A 72 9.24 -17.49 -15.88
N ILE A 73 10.51 -17.13 -15.67
CA ILE A 73 10.98 -15.76 -15.80
C ILE A 73 11.38 -15.50 -17.25
N SER A 74 10.59 -14.68 -17.93
CA SER A 74 10.83 -14.30 -19.32
C SER A 74 11.18 -12.81 -19.38
N ILE A 75 12.49 -12.53 -19.51
CA ILE A 75 13.03 -11.17 -19.60
C ILE A 75 13.79 -11.03 -20.92
N MET A 76 13.40 -10.06 -21.73
CA MET A 76 14.06 -9.73 -22.98
C MET A 76 14.92 -8.46 -22.82
N PRO A 77 16.25 -8.56 -22.93
CA PRO A 77 17.09 -7.37 -23.02
C PRO A 77 16.83 -6.65 -24.34
N LYS A 78 16.78 -5.32 -24.28
CA LYS A 78 16.58 -4.48 -25.46
C LYS A 78 17.39 -3.20 -25.30
N THR A 79 18.04 -2.76 -26.37
CA THR A 79 18.74 -1.47 -26.40
C THR A 79 18.01 -0.55 -27.37
N LEU A 80 17.77 0.68 -26.96
CA LEU A 80 17.18 1.72 -27.81
C LEU A 80 17.94 3.03 -27.64
N SER A 81 18.01 3.82 -28.70
CA SER A 81 18.51 5.20 -28.59
C SER A 81 17.56 6.06 -27.75
N VAL A 82 18.09 7.14 -27.18
CA VAL A 82 17.28 8.17 -26.51
C VAL A 82 16.21 8.68 -27.46
N GLU A 83 16.54 8.99 -28.72
CA GLU A 83 15.57 9.45 -29.71
C GLU A 83 14.41 8.45 -29.90
N ALA A 84 14.71 7.15 -30.01
CA ALA A 84 13.68 6.12 -30.15
C ALA A 84 12.74 6.07 -28.94
N ILE A 85 13.29 6.17 -27.72
CA ILE A 85 12.50 6.18 -26.49
C ILE A 85 11.66 7.44 -26.36
N VAL A 86 12.24 8.59 -26.66
CA VAL A 86 11.55 9.87 -26.67
C VAL A 86 10.38 9.85 -27.67
N LYS A 87 10.55 9.21 -28.82
CA LYS A 87 9.47 8.99 -29.79
C LYS A 87 8.34 8.14 -29.19
N LYS A 88 8.65 7.07 -28.46
CA LYS A 88 7.63 6.26 -27.74
C LYS A 88 6.87 7.08 -26.70
N LEU A 89 7.55 7.97 -25.97
CA LEU A 89 6.94 8.87 -25.00
C LEU A 89 6.00 9.89 -25.68
N LYS A 90 6.44 10.46 -26.80
CA LYS A 90 5.65 11.40 -27.61
C LYS A 90 4.33 10.80 -28.08
N TYR A 91 4.35 9.54 -28.54
CA TYR A 91 3.15 8.83 -29.02
C TYR A 91 2.39 8.07 -27.92
N LYS A 92 2.73 8.29 -26.64
CA LYS A 92 2.06 7.66 -25.48
C LYS A 92 2.09 6.12 -25.51
N GLU A 93 3.08 5.54 -26.19
CA GLU A 93 3.41 4.10 -26.16
C GLU A 93 4.08 3.71 -24.83
N ILE A 94 4.68 4.69 -24.15
CA ILE A 94 5.12 4.57 -22.76
C ILE A 94 4.29 5.56 -21.96
N ASP A 95 3.55 5.03 -20.99
CA ASP A 95 2.70 5.86 -20.15
C ASP A 95 3.51 6.43 -18.98
N LEU A 96 3.89 7.71 -19.10
CA LEU A 96 4.44 8.46 -17.97
C LEU A 96 3.34 8.83 -16.95
N ASP A 97 2.07 8.72 -17.32
CA ASP A 97 0.90 9.21 -16.60
C ASP A 97 0.30 8.13 -15.67
N THR A 98 1.15 7.41 -14.94
CA THR A 98 0.69 6.45 -13.94
C THR A 98 0.23 7.18 -12.67
N GLU A 99 -0.77 6.69 -11.95
CA GLU A 99 -1.26 7.33 -10.70
C GLU A 99 -0.19 7.46 -9.57
N PHE A 100 1.01 6.91 -9.77
CA PHE A 100 2.23 7.13 -8.96
C PHE A 100 2.79 8.56 -9.03
N GLN A 101 2.18 9.38 -9.87
CA GLN A 101 2.57 10.72 -10.28
C GLN A 101 2.65 11.80 -9.22
N ARG A 102 2.34 11.54 -7.94
CA ARG A 102 2.66 12.52 -6.88
C ARG A 102 4.16 12.81 -6.76
N LYS A 103 5.00 12.12 -7.55
CA LYS A 103 6.46 12.09 -7.49
C LYS A 103 7.15 12.34 -8.85
N ARG A 104 6.49 12.94 -9.84
CA ARG A 104 7.12 13.27 -11.16
C ARG A 104 8.38 14.15 -11.05
N SER A 105 8.51 14.88 -9.95
CA SER A 105 9.61 15.83 -9.71
C SER A 105 10.41 15.49 -8.45
N LEU A 106 10.69 14.20 -8.20
CA LEU A 106 11.56 13.83 -7.07
C LEU A 106 13.02 14.14 -7.34
N TRP A 107 13.45 14.06 -8.61
CA TRP A 107 14.79 14.51 -8.97
C TRP A 107 14.82 16.04 -9.01
N THR A 108 15.78 16.61 -8.26
CA THR A 108 16.13 18.02 -8.35
C THR A 108 16.70 18.32 -9.74
N GLU A 109 16.67 19.58 -10.16
CA GLU A 109 17.24 20.00 -11.46
C GLU A 109 18.72 19.62 -11.59
N THR A 110 19.47 19.59 -10.49
CA THR A 110 20.85 19.09 -10.45
C THR A 110 20.95 17.63 -10.89
N VAL A 111 20.16 16.73 -10.29
CA VAL A 111 20.19 15.29 -10.62
C VAL A 111 19.71 15.06 -12.06
N LYS A 112 18.71 15.83 -12.51
CA LYS A 112 18.27 15.85 -13.90
C LYS A 112 19.40 16.26 -14.86
N SER A 113 20.15 17.31 -14.50
CA SER A 113 21.26 17.83 -15.29
C SER A 113 22.42 16.84 -15.36
N GLN A 114 22.75 16.15 -14.27
CA GLN A 114 23.78 15.09 -14.24
C GLN A 114 23.45 13.93 -15.19
N LEU A 115 22.17 13.56 -15.35
CA LEU A 115 21.76 12.56 -16.35
C LEU A 115 22.04 13.05 -17.78
N ILE A 116 21.69 14.30 -18.10
CA ILE A 116 21.95 14.87 -19.42
C ILE A 116 23.45 15.02 -19.66
N GLU A 117 24.20 15.47 -18.65
CA GLU A 117 25.66 15.55 -18.70
C GLU A 117 26.27 14.19 -19.03
N SER A 118 25.84 13.14 -18.33
CA SER A 118 26.27 11.77 -18.57
C SER A 118 26.09 11.37 -20.04
N LEU A 119 24.98 11.74 -20.68
CA LEU A 119 24.78 11.49 -22.11
C LEU A 119 25.70 12.36 -22.99
N MET A 120 25.91 13.63 -22.64
CA MET A 120 26.82 14.54 -23.36
C MET A 120 28.28 14.04 -23.35
N ILE A 121 28.70 13.38 -22.27
CA ILE A 121 30.05 12.80 -22.13
C ILE A 121 30.09 11.28 -22.37
N GLN A 122 28.98 10.67 -22.79
CA GLN A 122 28.84 9.25 -23.14
C GLN A 122 29.15 8.28 -21.98
N LEU A 123 28.81 8.67 -20.75
CA LEU A 123 28.81 7.75 -19.62
C LEU A 123 27.63 6.76 -19.69
N PRO A 124 27.82 5.52 -19.23
CA PRO A 124 26.76 4.52 -19.22
C PRO A 124 25.63 4.92 -18.26
N ILE A 125 24.40 4.86 -18.75
CA ILE A 125 23.20 5.04 -17.92
C ILE A 125 22.74 3.68 -17.41
N PRO A 126 22.39 3.53 -16.11
CA PRO A 126 21.85 2.28 -15.59
C PRO A 126 20.66 1.77 -16.40
N PRO A 127 20.44 0.44 -16.49
CA PRO A 127 19.33 -0.12 -17.24
C PRO A 127 17.98 0.25 -16.60
N MET A 128 16.92 0.22 -17.42
CA MET A 128 15.54 0.45 -16.99
C MET A 128 14.68 -0.80 -17.21
N TYR A 129 13.60 -0.94 -16.44
CA TYR A 129 12.75 -2.13 -16.46
C TYR A 129 11.32 -1.77 -16.81
N PHE A 130 10.71 -2.60 -17.66
CA PHE A 130 9.34 -2.42 -18.13
C PHE A 130 8.55 -3.73 -18.08
N ASP A 131 7.27 -3.63 -17.78
CA ASP A 131 6.28 -4.67 -18.07
C ASP A 131 5.79 -4.48 -19.51
N ALA A 132 6.11 -5.45 -20.36
CA ALA A 132 5.82 -5.46 -21.80
C ALA A 132 4.72 -6.48 -22.14
N ARG A 133 3.71 -6.63 -21.27
CA ARG A 133 2.49 -7.41 -21.57
C ARG A 133 1.81 -6.99 -22.86
N ASP A 134 1.69 -5.68 -23.05
CA ASP A 134 1.24 -5.09 -24.31
C ASP A 134 2.49 -4.65 -25.09
N THR A 135 2.72 -5.27 -26.24
CA THR A 135 3.87 -4.96 -27.10
C THR A 135 3.84 -3.53 -27.63
N ASN A 136 2.66 -2.92 -27.70
CA ASN A 136 2.44 -1.55 -28.15
C ASN A 136 2.44 -0.54 -26.99
N LYS A 137 2.19 -0.99 -25.75
CA LYS A 137 2.15 -0.12 -24.58
C LYS A 137 2.95 -0.66 -23.41
N TRP A 138 4.15 -0.10 -23.20
CA TRP A 138 5.03 -0.53 -22.11
C TRP A 138 4.69 0.19 -20.80
N LYS A 139 4.60 -0.59 -19.72
CA LYS A 139 4.40 -0.05 -18.37
C LYS A 139 5.74 0.03 -17.66
N ILE A 140 6.03 1.19 -17.07
CA ILE A 140 7.30 1.44 -16.38
C ILE A 140 7.32 0.67 -15.05
N ILE A 141 8.38 -0.09 -14.80
CA ILE A 141 8.68 -0.70 -13.50
C ILE A 141 9.74 0.14 -12.78
N ASP A 142 10.81 0.47 -13.49
CA ASP A 142 11.89 1.33 -13.02
C ASP A 142 12.35 2.26 -14.15
N GLY A 143 12.86 3.43 -13.78
CA GLY A 143 13.34 4.44 -14.74
C GLY A 143 12.43 5.66 -14.92
N LEU A 144 11.34 5.77 -14.15
CA LEU A 144 10.38 6.87 -14.28
C LEU A 144 11.05 8.25 -14.29
N GLN A 145 11.94 8.54 -13.33
CA GLN A 145 12.61 9.84 -13.24
C GLN A 145 13.55 10.09 -14.43
N ARG A 146 14.25 9.05 -14.93
CA ARG A 146 15.10 9.15 -16.13
C ARG A 146 14.26 9.48 -17.35
N LEU A 147 13.15 8.78 -17.56
CA LEU A 147 12.26 9.03 -18.70
C LEU A 147 11.56 10.39 -18.61
N CYS A 148 11.13 10.81 -17.42
CA CYS A 148 10.59 12.16 -17.21
C CYS A 148 11.63 13.22 -17.53
N THR A 149 12.87 13.07 -17.07
CA THR A 149 13.99 13.99 -17.36
C THR A 149 14.20 14.14 -18.87
N LEU A 150 14.26 13.01 -19.59
CA LEU A 150 14.41 13.00 -21.05
C LEU A 150 13.21 13.65 -21.75
N ASN A 151 11.99 13.33 -21.35
CA ASN A 151 10.77 13.93 -21.89
C ASN A 151 10.73 15.45 -21.67
N GLU A 152 11.01 15.90 -20.45
CA GLU A 152 10.95 17.32 -20.06
C GLU A 152 12.04 18.15 -20.74
N PHE A 153 13.25 17.60 -20.94
CA PHE A 153 14.37 18.32 -21.56
C PHE A 153 14.28 18.32 -23.09
N LEU A 154 13.97 17.16 -23.70
CA LEU A 154 14.05 16.97 -25.15
C LEU A 154 12.74 17.33 -25.87
N LEU A 155 11.58 16.99 -25.30
CA LEU A 155 10.28 17.26 -25.92
C LEU A 155 9.65 18.54 -25.40
N GLU A 156 9.55 18.67 -24.08
CA GLU A 156 8.78 19.75 -23.47
C GLU A 156 9.60 21.02 -23.27
N LYS A 157 10.94 20.92 -23.31
CA LYS A 157 11.90 22.02 -23.14
C LYS A 157 11.62 22.87 -21.89
N LYS A 158 11.26 22.22 -20.79
CA LYS A 158 10.74 22.87 -19.57
C LYS A 158 11.80 23.47 -18.66
N TRP A 159 13.06 23.03 -18.77
CA TRP A 159 14.13 23.39 -17.85
C TRP A 159 15.47 23.50 -18.57
N ARG A 160 16.46 24.07 -17.89
CA ARG A 160 17.81 24.33 -18.41
C ARG A 160 18.84 23.65 -17.50
N LEU A 161 19.97 23.23 -18.07
CA LEU A 161 21.03 22.55 -17.33
C LEU A 161 21.53 23.40 -16.16
N THR A 162 21.79 22.78 -15.02
CA THR A 162 22.29 23.44 -13.82
C THR A 162 23.26 22.53 -13.06
N ASN A 163 24.22 23.13 -12.36
CA ASN A 163 25.19 22.42 -11.53
C ASN A 163 25.92 21.26 -12.25
N LEU A 164 26.27 21.44 -13.53
CA LEU A 164 27.10 20.49 -14.28
C LEU A 164 28.52 20.40 -13.70
N GLU A 165 29.07 19.19 -13.59
CA GLU A 165 30.38 18.93 -12.96
C GLU A 165 31.55 19.06 -13.94
N TYR A 166 31.39 18.54 -15.16
CA TYR A 166 32.43 18.47 -16.20
C TYR A 166 32.23 19.53 -17.27
N LEU A 167 30.99 19.94 -17.50
CA LEU A 167 30.56 20.79 -18.60
C LEU A 167 29.91 22.09 -18.10
N ALA A 168 30.47 22.68 -17.06
CA ALA A 168 29.92 23.85 -16.34
C ALA A 168 29.58 25.06 -17.23
N ASP A 169 30.27 25.25 -18.35
CA ASP A 169 29.98 26.34 -19.31
C ASP A 169 28.60 26.20 -19.99
N TYR A 170 28.02 24.99 -19.99
CA TYR A 170 26.67 24.73 -20.52
C TYR A 170 25.57 24.86 -19.47
N ASN A 171 25.88 25.34 -18.26
CA ASN A 171 24.83 25.74 -17.32
C ASN A 171 23.94 26.83 -17.95
N ASN A 172 22.65 26.80 -17.64
CA ASN A 172 21.58 27.59 -18.24
C ASN A 172 21.30 27.32 -19.73
N CYS A 173 21.93 26.31 -20.35
CA CYS A 173 21.59 25.89 -21.71
C CYS A 173 20.38 24.93 -21.72
N SER A 174 19.53 25.08 -22.73
CA SER A 174 18.53 24.07 -23.13
C SER A 174 19.11 23.15 -24.21
N MET A 175 18.38 22.12 -24.63
CA MET A 175 18.79 21.22 -25.72
C MET A 175 19.18 21.97 -27.00
N ASP A 176 18.43 23.02 -27.37
CA ASP A 176 18.65 23.77 -28.62
C ASP A 176 19.89 24.67 -28.55
N ASP A 177 20.31 25.06 -27.34
CA ASP A 177 21.47 25.93 -27.11
C ASP A 177 22.80 25.15 -27.20
N LEU A 178 22.75 23.82 -27.09
CA LEU A 178 23.94 22.97 -27.10
C LEU A 178 24.56 22.88 -28.49
N PRO A 179 25.90 22.81 -28.61
CA PRO A 179 26.57 22.45 -29.86
C PRO A 179 26.06 21.12 -30.42
N ARG A 180 25.98 21.02 -31.75
CA ARG A 180 25.41 19.84 -32.44
C ARG A 180 26.03 18.52 -32.00
N ILE A 181 27.32 18.49 -31.64
CA ILE A 181 27.98 17.28 -31.13
C ILE A 181 27.34 16.74 -29.85
N TYR A 182 26.95 17.62 -28.91
CA TYR A 182 26.31 17.21 -27.67
C TYR A 182 24.86 16.83 -27.88
N GLN A 183 24.14 17.58 -28.72
CA GLN A 183 22.79 17.21 -29.14
C GLN A 183 22.76 15.78 -29.71
N ARG A 184 23.70 15.47 -30.63
CA ARG A 184 23.84 14.13 -31.21
C ARG A 184 24.13 13.07 -30.16
N ARG A 185 25.08 13.32 -29.26
CA ARG A 185 25.42 12.36 -28.19
C ARG A 185 24.23 12.07 -27.28
N ILE A 186 23.42 13.08 -26.98
CA ILE A 186 22.18 12.91 -26.22
C ILE A 186 21.18 12.07 -27.02
N GLU A 187 20.88 12.42 -28.27
CA GLU A 187 19.89 11.74 -29.13
C GLU A 187 20.26 10.28 -29.46
N GLU A 188 21.53 10.06 -29.83
CA GLU A 188 22.09 8.77 -30.23
C GLU A 188 22.48 7.89 -29.04
N GLY A 189 22.46 8.45 -27.81
CA GLY A 189 22.80 7.75 -26.58
C GLY A 189 22.02 6.45 -26.43
N GLN A 190 22.72 5.35 -26.16
CA GLN A 190 22.12 4.01 -26.09
C GLN A 190 21.67 3.70 -24.66
N LEU A 191 20.39 3.40 -24.49
CA LEU A 191 19.80 3.03 -23.21
C LEU A 191 19.47 1.55 -23.19
N ALA A 192 19.83 0.87 -22.11
CA ALA A 192 19.54 -0.54 -21.88
C ALA A 192 18.20 -0.72 -21.17
N PHE A 193 17.40 -1.66 -21.67
CA PHE A 193 16.07 -1.99 -21.18
C PHE A 193 15.96 -3.50 -20.92
N TYR A 194 15.25 -3.85 -19.86
CA TYR A 194 14.80 -5.22 -19.60
C TYR A 194 13.27 -5.25 -19.65
N LEU A 195 12.75 -5.93 -20.67
CA LEU A 195 11.32 -6.09 -20.88
C LEU A 195 10.87 -7.39 -20.23
N ILE A 196 10.04 -7.30 -19.20
CA ILE A 196 9.41 -8.46 -18.59
C ILE A 196 8.20 -8.84 -19.45
N LEU A 197 8.25 -10.04 -20.02
CA LEU A 197 7.30 -10.51 -21.02
C LEU A 197 6.01 -11.09 -20.37
N PRO A 198 4.91 -11.20 -21.13
CA PRO A 198 3.61 -11.64 -20.60
C PRO A 198 3.66 -12.97 -19.86
N GLU A 199 4.52 -13.90 -20.30
CA GLU A 199 4.65 -15.26 -19.76
C GLU A 199 5.16 -15.28 -18.31
N THR A 200 5.77 -14.18 -17.86
CA THR A 200 6.23 -14.06 -16.48
C THR A 200 5.03 -13.93 -15.54
N PRO A 201 4.85 -14.84 -14.57
CA PRO A 201 3.73 -14.79 -13.62
C PRO A 201 3.72 -13.49 -12.80
N GLU A 202 2.53 -13.06 -12.36
CA GLU A 202 2.37 -11.78 -11.66
C GLU A 202 3.10 -11.75 -10.31
N GLU A 203 3.20 -12.88 -9.62
CA GLU A 203 3.95 -12.98 -8.36
C GLU A 203 5.46 -12.75 -8.59
N VAL A 204 5.98 -13.26 -9.71
CA VAL A 204 7.37 -13.04 -10.12
C VAL A 204 7.56 -11.57 -10.49
N LYS A 205 6.65 -10.97 -11.27
CA LYS A 205 6.69 -9.54 -11.62
C LYS A 205 6.72 -8.67 -10.37
N TYR A 206 5.85 -8.94 -9.41
CA TYR A 206 5.81 -8.24 -8.13
C TYR A 206 7.13 -8.35 -7.36
N SER A 207 7.71 -9.56 -7.29
CA SER A 207 9.00 -9.79 -6.62
C SER A 207 10.16 -9.08 -7.33
N LEU A 208 10.19 -9.10 -8.66
CA LEU A 208 11.17 -8.35 -9.47
C LEU A 208 11.03 -6.85 -9.22
N PHE A 209 9.81 -6.31 -9.27
CA PHE A 209 9.54 -4.90 -8.98
C PHE A 209 10.05 -4.52 -7.57
N LYS A 210 9.72 -5.32 -6.55
CA LYS A 210 10.14 -5.11 -5.16
C LYS A 210 11.67 -5.14 -4.98
N ARG A 211 12.40 -5.92 -5.79
CA ARG A 211 13.87 -6.06 -5.75
C ARG A 211 14.60 -4.99 -6.54
N ILE A 212 14.07 -4.60 -7.70
CA ILE A 212 14.69 -3.64 -8.62
C ILE A 212 14.54 -2.21 -8.11
N ASN A 213 13.44 -1.92 -7.40
CA ASN A 213 13.21 -0.62 -6.75
C ASN A 213 14.45 -0.17 -5.97
N THR A 214 15.18 0.77 -6.55
CA THR A 214 16.54 1.18 -6.17
C THR A 214 16.52 1.97 -4.85
N PRO A 215 17.58 1.90 -4.02
CA PRO A 215 17.74 2.76 -2.84
C PRO A 215 17.75 4.24 -3.25
N GLY A 216 16.67 4.94 -2.90
CA GLY A 216 16.44 6.35 -3.20
C GLY A 216 14.97 6.70 -3.04
N LEU A 217 14.08 5.83 -3.54
CA LEU A 217 12.65 5.87 -3.24
C LEU A 217 12.03 4.47 -3.40
N LYS A 218 12.11 3.66 -2.34
CA LYS A 218 11.43 2.36 -2.29
C LYS A 218 9.91 2.58 -2.31
N LEU A 219 9.20 1.94 -3.24
CA LEU A 219 7.73 1.94 -3.24
C LEU A 219 7.20 1.00 -2.16
N GLU A 220 6.07 1.37 -1.55
CA GLU A 220 5.32 0.48 -0.66
C GLU A 220 4.71 -0.69 -1.45
N PRO A 221 4.42 -1.82 -0.77
CA PRO A 221 3.67 -2.94 -1.35
C PRO A 221 2.45 -2.51 -2.16
N GLN A 222 1.57 -1.69 -1.59
CA GLN A 222 0.36 -1.23 -2.28
C GLN A 222 0.64 -0.32 -3.47
N GLU A 223 1.67 0.52 -3.41
CA GLU A 223 2.14 1.27 -4.57
C GLU A 223 2.51 0.26 -5.67
N ILE A 224 3.36 -0.75 -5.42
CA ILE A 224 3.71 -1.76 -6.44
C ILE A 224 2.46 -2.47 -7.02
N ARG A 225 1.51 -2.88 -6.18
CA ARG A 225 0.25 -3.50 -6.64
C ARG A 225 -0.52 -2.58 -7.58
N HIS A 226 -0.60 -1.31 -7.23
CA HIS A 226 -1.28 -0.32 -8.05
C HIS A 226 -0.68 -0.27 -9.47
N ALA A 227 0.65 -0.37 -9.66
CA ALA A 227 1.29 -0.36 -10.99
C ALA A 227 0.97 -1.60 -11.80
N LEU A 228 1.09 -2.76 -11.17
CA LEU A 228 0.99 -4.03 -11.87
C LEU A 228 -0.45 -4.35 -12.25
N PHE A 229 -1.41 -3.95 -11.41
CA PHE A 229 -2.82 -4.31 -11.51
C PHE A 229 -3.74 -3.15 -11.89
N GLN A 230 -3.25 -2.20 -12.70
CA GLN A 230 -4.07 -1.10 -13.25
C GLN A 230 -5.36 -1.63 -13.91
N GLY A 231 -6.50 -1.03 -13.59
CA GLY A 231 -7.80 -1.43 -14.14
C GLY A 231 -8.97 -1.02 -13.24
N LYS A 232 -10.03 -1.85 -13.21
CA LYS A 232 -11.21 -1.65 -12.36
C LYS A 232 -10.84 -1.68 -10.88
N ALA A 233 -9.95 -2.58 -10.47
CA ALA A 233 -9.49 -2.71 -9.08
C ALA A 233 -8.91 -1.39 -8.56
N THR A 234 -7.96 -0.79 -9.30
CA THR A 234 -7.32 0.46 -8.88
C THR A 234 -8.28 1.65 -8.80
N LYS A 235 -9.26 1.71 -9.71
CA LYS A 235 -10.30 2.76 -9.73
C LYS A 235 -11.25 2.58 -8.54
N LEU A 236 -11.75 1.36 -8.34
CA LEU A 236 -12.62 1.01 -7.22
C LEU A 236 -11.97 1.36 -5.87
N LEU A 237 -10.74 0.92 -5.63
CA LEU A 237 -10.05 1.19 -4.36
C LEU A 237 -9.90 2.69 -4.09
N LYS A 238 -9.63 3.49 -5.13
CA LYS A 238 -9.54 4.95 -5.01
C LYS A 238 -10.89 5.57 -4.68
N GLU A 239 -11.93 5.20 -5.42
CA GLU A 239 -13.29 5.70 -5.22
C GLU A 239 -13.77 5.44 -3.78
N LEU A 240 -13.57 4.21 -3.28
CA LEU A 240 -13.97 3.84 -1.91
C LEU A 240 -13.17 4.59 -0.84
N ALA A 241 -11.84 4.69 -1.00
CA ALA A 241 -10.96 5.37 -0.06
C ALA A 241 -11.14 6.90 -0.03
N GLU A 242 -11.65 7.51 -1.11
CA GLU A 242 -11.85 8.95 -1.20
C GLU A 242 -13.25 9.41 -0.74
N THR A 243 -14.14 8.48 -0.37
CA THR A 243 -15.48 8.81 0.13
C THR A 243 -15.44 9.64 1.42
N GLU A 244 -16.40 10.56 1.59
CA GLU A 244 -16.53 11.36 2.82
C GLU A 244 -16.80 10.46 4.04
N LEU A 245 -17.58 9.40 3.85
CA LEU A 245 -17.88 8.42 4.89
C LEU A 245 -16.60 7.71 5.37
N PHE A 246 -15.70 7.28 4.48
CA PHE A 246 -14.42 6.70 4.87
C PHE A 246 -13.57 7.68 5.67
N ARG A 247 -13.47 8.94 5.20
CA ARG A 247 -12.72 9.98 5.93
C ARG A 247 -13.32 10.24 7.32
N LYS A 248 -14.64 10.30 7.44
CA LYS A 248 -15.34 10.48 8.74
C LYS A 248 -15.12 9.28 9.67
N ALA A 249 -15.31 8.07 9.17
CA ALA A 249 -15.19 6.86 9.96
C ALA A 249 -13.74 6.58 10.41
N THR A 250 -12.76 6.98 9.60
CA THR A 250 -11.34 6.87 9.96
C THR A 250 -10.78 8.10 10.67
N GLY A 251 -11.57 9.17 10.87
CA GLY A 251 -11.09 10.43 11.42
C GLY A 251 -10.04 11.14 10.55
N ASN A 252 -9.94 10.78 9.26
CA ASN A 252 -8.92 11.23 8.32
C ASN A 252 -7.47 10.91 8.77
N ASP A 253 -7.30 9.91 9.64
CA ASP A 253 -6.00 9.51 10.18
C ASP A 253 -5.23 8.56 9.26
N VAL A 254 -5.83 8.06 8.17
CA VAL A 254 -5.20 7.09 7.26
C VAL A 254 -4.48 7.81 6.10
N PRO A 255 -3.14 7.73 5.99
CA PRO A 255 -2.38 8.45 4.97
C PRO A 255 -2.65 7.97 3.54
N SER A 256 -3.05 8.89 2.66
CA SER A 256 -3.22 8.62 1.21
C SER A 256 -1.93 8.74 0.40
N SER A 257 -0.89 9.41 0.93
CA SER A 257 0.36 9.73 0.21
C SER A 257 1.11 8.50 -0.28
N ARG A 258 0.98 7.38 0.43
CA ARG A 258 1.59 6.08 0.16
C ARG A 258 0.56 4.97 -0.06
N MET A 259 -0.69 5.36 -0.40
CA MET A 259 -1.81 4.45 -0.69
C MET A 259 -2.20 3.51 0.47
N GLN A 260 -1.98 3.91 1.73
CA GLN A 260 -2.34 3.07 2.87
C GLN A 260 -3.87 2.96 3.02
N ASP A 261 -4.58 4.03 2.68
CA ASP A 261 -6.04 4.08 2.54
C ASP A 261 -6.56 3.02 1.56
N ARG A 262 -5.94 2.92 0.38
CA ARG A 262 -6.30 1.94 -0.66
C ARG A 262 -5.97 0.51 -0.22
N GLU A 263 -4.85 0.29 0.48
CA GLU A 263 -4.54 -1.05 1.03
C GLU A 263 -5.56 -1.49 2.08
N MET A 264 -6.01 -0.57 2.93
CA MET A 264 -6.99 -0.84 3.98
C MET A 264 -8.35 -1.26 3.38
N VAL A 265 -8.80 -0.59 2.32
CA VAL A 265 -9.97 -1.01 1.54
C VAL A 265 -9.73 -2.38 0.89
N LEU A 266 -8.57 -2.58 0.26
CA LEU A 266 -8.24 -3.84 -0.43
C LEU A 266 -8.23 -5.05 0.53
N ARG A 267 -7.77 -4.87 1.77
CA ARG A 267 -7.77 -5.93 2.81
C ARG A 267 -9.17 -6.40 3.14
N TYR A 268 -10.11 -5.47 3.33
CA TYR A 268 -11.53 -5.79 3.49
C TYR A 268 -12.05 -6.56 2.26
N LEU A 269 -11.83 -6.05 1.04
CA LEU A 269 -12.34 -6.70 -0.17
C LEU A 269 -11.76 -8.10 -0.38
N ALA A 270 -10.47 -8.28 -0.07
CA ALA A 270 -9.82 -9.57 -0.13
C ALA A 270 -10.47 -10.56 0.85
N LEU A 271 -10.66 -10.16 2.11
CA LEU A 271 -11.32 -10.98 3.11
C LEU A 271 -12.77 -11.33 2.71
N HIS A 272 -13.53 -10.34 2.23
CA HIS A 272 -14.93 -10.54 1.87
C HIS A 272 -15.11 -11.48 0.67
N TYR A 273 -14.35 -11.28 -0.41
CA TYR A 273 -14.54 -12.03 -1.67
C TYR A 273 -13.67 -13.27 -1.80
N LEU A 274 -12.45 -13.29 -1.27
CA LEU A 274 -11.56 -14.46 -1.34
C LEU A 274 -11.62 -15.32 -0.07
N GLY A 275 -11.95 -14.71 1.07
CA GLY A 275 -12.08 -15.41 2.34
C GLY A 275 -10.77 -15.80 3.02
N PRO A 276 -10.86 -16.25 4.29
CA PRO A 276 -9.70 -16.63 5.10
C PRO A 276 -8.96 -17.86 4.56
N ASN A 277 -9.69 -18.81 3.96
CA ASN A 277 -9.11 -20.06 3.44
C ASN A 277 -8.13 -19.82 2.31
N GLU A 278 -8.36 -18.79 1.49
CA GLU A 278 -7.43 -18.42 0.44
C GLU A 278 -6.18 -17.75 1.03
N TYR A 279 -6.34 -16.89 2.05
CA TYR A 279 -5.18 -16.31 2.76
C TYR A 279 -4.29 -17.39 3.40
N LYS A 280 -4.86 -18.50 3.88
CA LYS A 280 -4.09 -19.65 4.42
C LYS A 280 -3.07 -20.21 3.44
N LYS A 281 -3.25 -20.03 2.14
CA LYS A 281 -2.37 -20.57 1.08
C LYS A 281 -1.24 -19.62 0.70
N TYR A 282 -1.44 -18.30 0.87
CA TYR A 282 -0.55 -17.26 0.35
C TYR A 282 0.04 -16.34 1.43
N SER A 283 1.17 -15.68 1.13
CA SER A 283 1.59 -14.50 1.89
C SER A 283 0.56 -13.38 1.77
N ILE A 284 0.63 -12.36 2.64
CA ILE A 284 -0.28 -11.19 2.52
C ILE A 284 -0.11 -10.48 1.17
N ASP A 285 1.12 -10.40 0.66
CA ASP A 285 1.41 -9.77 -0.64
C ASP A 285 0.70 -10.52 -1.77
N GLU A 286 0.84 -11.84 -1.83
CA GLU A 286 0.20 -12.71 -2.83
C GLU A 286 -1.34 -12.73 -2.68
N TYR A 287 -1.85 -12.75 -1.44
CA TYR A 287 -3.29 -12.71 -1.17
C TYR A 287 -3.93 -11.42 -1.68
N LEU A 288 -3.30 -10.27 -1.40
CA LEU A 288 -3.78 -8.98 -1.89
C LEU A 288 -3.58 -8.82 -3.40
N ASN A 289 -2.51 -9.38 -3.98
CA ASN A 289 -2.33 -9.43 -5.44
C ASN A 289 -3.45 -10.23 -6.13
N LYS A 290 -3.83 -11.38 -5.58
CA LYS A 290 -4.98 -12.14 -6.07
C LYS A 290 -6.27 -11.36 -6.01
N ALA A 291 -6.50 -10.60 -4.94
CA ALA A 291 -7.68 -9.74 -4.84
C ALA A 291 -7.69 -8.64 -5.91
N MET A 292 -6.52 -8.05 -6.21
CA MET A 292 -6.39 -7.09 -7.31
C MET A 292 -6.69 -7.71 -8.67
N ALA A 293 -6.19 -8.92 -8.94
CA ALA A 293 -6.49 -9.65 -10.17
C ALA A 293 -7.98 -9.98 -10.28
N PHE A 294 -8.55 -10.59 -9.24
CA PHE A 294 -9.97 -10.93 -9.15
C PHE A 294 -10.87 -9.73 -9.45
N LEU A 295 -10.63 -8.58 -8.81
CA LEU A 295 -11.43 -7.37 -9.00
C LEU A 295 -11.33 -6.78 -10.42
N ASN A 296 -10.20 -6.97 -11.11
CA ASN A 296 -10.03 -6.52 -12.49
C ASN A 296 -10.82 -7.36 -13.50
N GLU A 297 -11.11 -8.62 -13.16
CA GLU A 297 -11.85 -9.56 -14.02
C GLU A 297 -13.37 -9.43 -13.90
N GLN A 298 -13.86 -8.70 -12.89
CA GLN A 298 -15.30 -8.54 -12.65
C GLN A 298 -15.97 -7.58 -13.64
N ASP A 299 -17.27 -7.75 -13.85
CA ASP A 299 -18.10 -6.83 -14.64
C ASP A 299 -18.45 -5.55 -13.86
N ASP A 300 -19.06 -4.58 -14.52
CA ASP A 300 -19.35 -3.28 -13.91
C ASP A 300 -20.49 -3.37 -12.88
N ASP A 301 -21.43 -4.32 -13.06
CA ASP A 301 -22.54 -4.56 -12.12
C ASP A 301 -22.01 -5.07 -10.78
N PHE A 302 -21.08 -6.03 -10.81
CA PHE A 302 -20.40 -6.52 -9.61
C PHE A 302 -19.67 -5.38 -8.88
N ILE A 303 -18.95 -4.54 -9.62
CA ILE A 303 -18.21 -3.41 -9.05
C ILE A 303 -19.16 -2.43 -8.36
N GLU A 304 -20.34 -2.18 -8.93
CA GLU A 304 -21.32 -1.28 -8.30
C GLU A 304 -22.03 -1.90 -7.09
N GLN A 305 -22.31 -3.20 -7.13
CA GLN A 305 -22.79 -3.95 -5.94
C GLN A 305 -21.76 -3.92 -4.81
N CYS A 306 -20.47 -4.10 -5.15
CA CYS A 306 -19.37 -4.00 -4.21
C CYS A 306 -19.30 -2.61 -3.54
N LYS A 307 -19.44 -1.52 -4.32
CA LYS A 307 -19.49 -0.17 -3.75
C LYS A 307 -20.66 0.02 -2.80
N THR A 308 -21.86 -0.41 -3.22
CA THR A 308 -23.07 -0.30 -2.42
C THR A 308 -22.91 -1.03 -1.09
N LEU A 309 -22.48 -2.28 -1.12
CA LEU A 309 -22.26 -3.09 0.07
C LEU A 309 -21.20 -2.50 1.00
N TYR A 310 -20.10 -1.99 0.43
CA TYR A 310 -19.05 -1.32 1.20
C TYR A 310 -19.60 -0.09 1.95
N VAL A 311 -20.33 0.78 1.24
CA VAL A 311 -20.89 2.01 1.83
C VAL A 311 -21.87 1.68 2.95
N GLU A 312 -22.81 0.76 2.71
CA GLU A 312 -23.78 0.33 3.74
C GLU A 312 -23.10 -0.29 4.97
N SER A 313 -22.07 -1.10 4.74
CA SER A 313 -21.32 -1.75 5.83
C SER A 313 -20.53 -0.73 6.64
N LEU A 314 -19.84 0.18 5.98
CA LEU A 314 -19.06 1.24 6.60
C LEU A 314 -19.96 2.22 7.37
N GLU A 315 -21.12 2.56 6.83
CA GLU A 315 -22.10 3.42 7.48
C GLU A 315 -22.62 2.76 8.76
N CYS A 316 -22.97 1.48 8.70
CA CYS A 316 -23.41 0.74 9.88
C CYS A 316 -22.33 0.72 10.98
N VAL A 317 -21.07 0.44 10.63
CA VAL A 317 -19.96 0.50 11.60
C VAL A 317 -19.80 1.92 12.19
N TYR A 318 -19.92 2.95 11.36
CA TYR A 318 -19.83 4.33 11.82
C TYR A 318 -21.02 4.74 12.72
N CYS A 319 -22.25 4.30 12.42
CA CYS A 319 -23.41 4.54 13.27
C CYS A 319 -23.28 3.89 14.65
N ILE A 320 -22.59 2.74 14.73
CA ILE A 320 -22.31 2.07 15.99
C ILE A 320 -21.22 2.83 16.75
N PHE A 321 -20.02 2.97 16.19
CA PHE A 321 -18.84 3.42 16.93
C PHE A 321 -18.53 4.92 16.83
N GLY A 322 -19.11 5.62 15.86
CA GLY A 322 -18.83 7.04 15.57
C GLY A 322 -17.34 7.29 15.37
N ARG A 323 -16.79 8.28 16.08
CA ARG A 323 -15.36 8.64 16.04
C ARG A 323 -14.41 7.54 16.55
N TYR A 324 -14.93 6.52 17.24
CA TYR A 324 -14.16 5.37 17.75
C TYR A 324 -14.10 4.20 16.75
N ALA A 325 -14.70 4.34 15.57
CA ALA A 325 -14.64 3.30 14.56
C ALA A 325 -13.19 2.92 14.24
N PHE A 326 -12.94 1.61 14.18
CA PHE A 326 -11.64 1.01 13.83
C PHE A 326 -10.49 1.32 14.79
N ARG A 327 -10.80 1.63 16.05
CA ARG A 327 -9.85 1.98 17.11
C ARG A 327 -10.09 1.11 18.33
N ARG A 328 -9.03 0.84 19.09
CA ARG A 328 -9.20 0.26 20.42
C ARG A 328 -9.93 1.24 21.33
N ILE A 329 -10.81 0.72 22.20
CA ILE A 329 -11.56 1.50 23.18
C ILE A 329 -11.17 0.99 24.56
N SER A 330 -10.83 1.90 25.48
CA SER A 330 -10.49 1.58 26.87
C SER A 330 -11.67 1.86 27.78
N LYS A 331 -11.95 0.94 28.71
CA LYS A 331 -12.94 1.13 29.77
C LYS A 331 -12.56 2.21 30.80
N ILE A 332 -11.26 2.38 31.04
CA ILE A 332 -10.75 3.35 32.05
C ILE A 332 -10.70 4.77 31.46
N ARG A 333 -10.42 4.87 30.15
CA ARG A 333 -10.32 6.15 29.43
C ARG A 333 -11.17 6.12 28.17
N GLU A 334 -12.49 6.01 28.34
CA GLU A 334 -13.45 5.93 27.21
C GLU A 334 -13.42 7.17 26.31
N GLN A 335 -12.91 8.30 26.80
CA GLN A 335 -12.77 9.52 26.00
C GLN A 335 -11.51 9.56 25.13
N ASP A 336 -10.52 8.70 25.39
CA ASP A 336 -9.28 8.66 24.61
C ASP A 336 -9.55 8.06 23.23
N ILE A 337 -9.18 8.81 22.18
CA ILE A 337 -9.24 8.34 20.80
C ILE A 337 -7.89 7.71 20.47
N LYS A 338 -7.85 6.38 20.45
CA LYS A 338 -6.65 5.61 20.05
C LYS A 338 -6.45 5.66 18.52
N PRO A 339 -5.23 5.43 17.99
CA PRO A 339 -4.99 5.41 16.54
C PRO A 339 -5.79 4.36 15.77
N ILE A 340 -5.87 4.51 14.45
CA ILE A 340 -6.54 3.55 13.58
C ILE A 340 -5.77 2.23 13.60
N ASN A 341 -6.54 1.14 13.66
CA ASN A 341 -6.04 -0.22 13.51
C ASN A 341 -6.65 -0.87 12.25
N THR A 342 -5.80 -1.23 11.30
CA THR A 342 -6.23 -1.79 10.01
C THR A 342 -6.96 -3.13 10.14
N ALA A 343 -6.64 -3.94 11.15
CA ALA A 343 -7.29 -5.22 11.39
C ALA A 343 -8.72 -5.06 11.94
N LEU A 344 -8.98 -4.01 12.71
CA LEU A 344 -10.33 -3.66 13.15
C LEU A 344 -11.19 -3.20 11.97
N PHE A 345 -10.63 -2.45 11.03
CA PHE A 345 -11.33 -2.08 9.81
C PHE A 345 -11.72 -3.28 8.96
N GLU A 346 -10.72 -4.11 8.63
CA GLU A 346 -10.94 -5.35 7.88
C GLU A 346 -12.03 -6.21 8.54
N GLY A 347 -11.94 -6.44 9.85
CA GLY A 347 -12.86 -7.31 10.56
C GLY A 347 -14.28 -6.76 10.73
N TRP A 348 -14.43 -5.49 11.15
CA TRP A 348 -15.75 -4.91 11.38
C TRP A 348 -16.52 -4.69 10.08
N VAL A 349 -15.87 -4.16 9.05
CA VAL A 349 -16.54 -3.97 7.75
C VAL A 349 -16.92 -5.32 7.16
N ASN A 350 -16.05 -6.33 7.24
CA ASN A 350 -16.39 -7.68 6.78
C ASN A 350 -17.54 -8.32 7.57
N GLY A 351 -17.52 -8.26 8.90
CA GLY A 351 -18.57 -8.86 9.73
C GLY A 351 -19.95 -8.24 9.45
N VAL A 352 -20.02 -6.92 9.32
CA VAL A 352 -21.26 -6.20 9.02
C VAL A 352 -21.73 -6.41 7.57
N SER A 353 -20.80 -6.59 6.63
CA SER A 353 -21.14 -6.85 5.21
C SER A 353 -21.83 -8.21 4.97
N GLN A 354 -21.74 -9.14 5.93
CA GLN A 354 -22.44 -10.43 5.86
C GLN A 354 -23.90 -10.35 6.31
N LEU A 355 -24.31 -9.22 6.89
CA LEU A 355 -25.66 -9.00 7.39
C LEU A 355 -26.59 -8.55 6.25
N ASN A 356 -27.88 -8.81 6.38
CA ASN A 356 -28.89 -8.13 5.58
C ASN A 356 -29.23 -6.75 6.16
N ALA A 357 -30.05 -5.97 5.43
CA ALA A 357 -30.42 -4.62 5.84
C ALA A 357 -31.13 -4.56 7.21
N GLN A 358 -32.00 -5.52 7.52
CA GLN A 358 -32.73 -5.57 8.81
C GLN A 358 -31.78 -5.88 9.97
N GLU A 359 -30.86 -6.81 9.77
CA GLU A 359 -29.83 -7.16 10.75
C GLU A 359 -28.89 -5.98 11.03
N ARG A 360 -28.47 -5.23 9.99
CA ARG A 360 -27.69 -3.99 10.17
C ARG A 360 -28.45 -2.96 11.01
N LEU A 361 -29.73 -2.73 10.70
CA LEU A 361 -30.56 -1.79 11.46
C LEU A 361 -30.70 -2.21 12.93
N LEU A 362 -30.92 -3.50 13.19
CA LEU A 362 -30.99 -4.02 14.56
C LEU A 362 -29.66 -3.86 15.31
N LEU A 363 -28.54 -4.12 14.63
CA LEU A 363 -27.20 -3.94 15.21
C LEU A 363 -26.93 -2.46 15.58
N ILE A 364 -27.38 -1.51 14.75
CA ILE A 364 -27.30 -0.07 15.03
C ILE A 364 -28.18 0.32 16.23
N GLN A 365 -29.40 -0.23 16.32
CA GLN A 365 -30.30 0.01 17.45
C GLN A 365 -29.69 -0.49 18.77
N LYS A 366 -28.97 -1.62 18.72
CA LYS A 366 -28.25 -2.21 19.86
C LYS A 366 -26.77 -1.81 19.95
N LYS A 367 -26.40 -0.64 19.42
CA LYS A 367 -24.99 -0.19 19.38
C LYS A 367 -24.29 -0.19 20.74
N ASP A 368 -25.03 0.03 21.84
CA ASP A 368 -24.45 0.08 23.18
C ASP A 368 -24.06 -1.32 23.67
N ASP A 369 -24.86 -2.35 23.33
CA ASP A 369 -24.53 -3.76 23.60
C ASP A 369 -23.31 -4.21 22.78
N VAL A 370 -23.26 -3.81 21.50
CA VAL A 370 -22.10 -4.07 20.62
C VAL A 370 -20.83 -3.45 21.21
N LYS A 371 -20.89 -2.20 21.66
CA LYS A 371 -19.74 -1.51 22.29
C LYS A 371 -19.33 -2.20 23.58
N LYS A 372 -20.29 -2.57 24.42
CA LYS A 372 -20.02 -3.24 25.69
C LYS A 372 -19.25 -4.55 25.47
N LEU A 373 -19.77 -5.44 24.60
CA LEU A 373 -19.10 -6.70 24.29
C LEU A 373 -17.73 -6.48 23.64
N TYR A 374 -17.60 -5.50 22.75
CA TYR A 374 -16.33 -5.14 22.14
C TYR A 374 -15.28 -4.69 23.17
N ILE A 375 -15.65 -3.82 24.11
CA ILE A 375 -14.77 -3.35 25.19
C ILE A 375 -14.40 -4.51 26.11
N GLU A 376 -15.35 -5.38 26.46
CA GLU A 376 -15.09 -6.58 27.27
C GLU A 376 -14.08 -7.53 26.60
N GLU A 377 -14.14 -7.72 25.27
CA GLU A 377 -13.15 -8.52 24.54
C GLU A 377 -11.77 -7.86 24.49
N LEU A 378 -11.68 -6.53 24.46
CA LEU A 378 -10.41 -5.80 24.57
C LEU A 378 -9.80 -5.92 25.97
N ASP A 379 -10.61 -5.82 27.02
CA ASP A 379 -10.18 -5.85 28.42
C ASP A 379 -9.62 -7.21 28.86
N LYS A 380 -10.00 -8.31 28.18
CA LYS A 380 -9.47 -9.65 28.47
C LYS A 380 -7.95 -9.77 28.26
N LYS A 381 -7.30 -8.81 27.58
CA LYS A 381 -5.85 -8.65 27.33
C LYS A 381 -5.05 -9.91 26.91
N SER A 382 -5.71 -11.04 26.64
CA SER A 382 -5.06 -12.36 26.44
C SER A 382 -5.51 -13.10 25.17
N SER A 383 -6.48 -12.57 24.40
CA SER A 383 -6.86 -13.12 23.09
C SER A 383 -7.06 -12.04 22.03
N PHE A 384 -8.22 -11.39 22.01
CA PHE A 384 -8.62 -10.48 20.94
C PHE A 384 -7.73 -9.23 20.86
N TYR A 385 -7.36 -8.65 22.01
CA TYR A 385 -6.44 -7.51 22.10
C TYR A 385 -5.10 -7.78 21.39
N ASN A 386 -4.52 -8.97 21.59
CA ASN A 386 -3.27 -9.39 20.96
C ASN A 386 -3.48 -9.69 19.47
N ASP A 387 -4.63 -10.30 19.13
CA ASP A 387 -4.93 -10.72 17.77
C ASP A 387 -5.12 -9.55 16.78
N ILE A 388 -5.69 -8.44 17.24
CA ILE A 388 -5.78 -7.20 16.45
C ILE A 388 -4.45 -6.45 16.36
N GLY A 389 -3.45 -6.81 17.18
CA GLY A 389 -2.09 -6.29 17.13
C GLY A 389 -1.10 -7.24 16.43
N SER A 390 -1.57 -8.38 15.89
CA SER A 390 -0.72 -9.44 15.37
C SER A 390 -0.94 -9.71 13.88
N GLY A 391 0.18 -9.84 13.16
CA GLY A 391 0.25 -10.24 11.76
C GLY A 391 0.13 -11.74 11.47
N LYS A 392 -0.02 -12.58 12.49
CA LYS A 392 -0.07 -14.04 12.34
C LYS A 392 -1.39 -14.48 11.71
N TYR A 393 -1.37 -15.51 10.86
CA TYR A 393 -2.60 -16.02 10.23
C TYR A 393 -3.62 -16.50 11.27
N ARG A 394 -3.17 -17.17 12.33
CA ARG A 394 -4.09 -17.61 13.40
C ARG A 394 -4.77 -16.44 14.11
N SER A 395 -4.05 -15.33 14.31
CA SER A 395 -4.62 -14.11 14.90
C SER A 395 -5.61 -13.44 13.95
N PHE A 396 -5.32 -13.44 12.65
CA PHE A 396 -6.27 -13.01 11.61
C PHE A 396 -7.59 -13.80 11.68
N ILE A 397 -7.53 -15.12 11.89
CA ILE A 397 -8.76 -15.92 12.04
C ILE A 397 -9.51 -15.57 13.31
N ARG A 398 -8.84 -15.64 14.46
CA ARG A 398 -9.49 -15.43 15.77
C ARG A 398 -10.11 -14.06 15.94
N ARG A 399 -9.49 -13.00 15.39
CA ARG A 399 -10.08 -11.65 15.47
C ARG A 399 -11.37 -11.52 14.66
N ASN A 400 -11.41 -12.14 13.48
CA ASN A 400 -12.60 -12.14 12.63
C ASN A 400 -13.72 -12.99 13.25
N GLU A 401 -13.38 -14.17 13.81
CA GLU A 401 -14.34 -15.00 14.56
C GLU A 401 -14.88 -14.28 15.80
N THR A 402 -14.04 -13.53 16.52
CA THR A 402 -14.47 -12.74 17.69
C THR A 402 -15.45 -11.64 17.31
N ILE A 403 -15.16 -10.88 16.25
CA ILE A 403 -16.08 -9.85 15.74
C ILE A 403 -17.41 -10.48 15.30
N GLN A 404 -17.36 -11.59 14.58
CA GLN A 404 -18.58 -12.31 14.16
C GLN A 404 -19.38 -12.80 15.36
N ARG A 405 -18.72 -13.33 16.40
CA ARG A 405 -19.37 -13.74 17.65
C ARG A 405 -20.08 -12.57 18.32
N ILE A 406 -19.43 -11.41 18.46
CA ILE A 406 -20.05 -10.20 19.04
C ILE A 406 -21.33 -9.83 18.27
N ILE A 407 -21.24 -9.79 16.94
CA ILE A 407 -22.39 -9.47 16.08
C ILE A 407 -23.53 -10.47 16.30
N LEU A 408 -23.24 -11.77 16.26
CA LEU A 408 -24.23 -12.83 16.42
C LEU A 408 -24.86 -12.86 17.82
N GLU A 409 -24.10 -12.55 18.87
CA GLU A 409 -24.60 -12.50 20.24
C GLU A 409 -25.69 -11.42 20.39
N VAL A 410 -25.39 -10.20 19.91
CA VAL A 410 -26.34 -9.07 19.94
C VAL A 410 -27.60 -9.34 19.12
N LEU A 411 -27.46 -10.00 17.97
CA LEU A 411 -28.60 -10.36 17.10
C LEU A 411 -29.42 -11.52 17.71
N ASN A 412 -28.80 -12.50 18.36
CA ASN A 412 -29.46 -13.70 18.88
C ASN A 412 -30.14 -13.54 20.24
N GLU A 413 -29.81 -12.51 21.03
CA GLU A 413 -30.55 -12.17 22.26
C GLU A 413 -32.07 -12.02 22.02
N ASN A 414 -32.51 -11.76 20.77
CA ASN A 414 -33.93 -11.72 20.41
C ASN A 414 -34.59 -13.09 20.18
N ARG A 415 -33.85 -14.21 20.04
CA ARG A 415 -34.49 -15.53 19.93
C ARG A 415 -35.01 -16.06 21.26
N GLN A 416 -34.53 -15.54 22.40
CA GLN A 416 -35.01 -15.94 23.73
C GLN A 416 -36.18 -15.11 24.25
N ILE A 417 -36.47 -13.94 23.68
CA ILE A 417 -37.54 -13.04 24.17
C ILE A 417 -38.90 -13.34 23.51
N THR A 418 -38.92 -14.14 22.43
CA THR A 418 -40.17 -14.49 21.72
C THR A 418 -40.80 -15.81 22.19
N ILE A 419 -40.26 -16.44 23.23
CA ILE A 419 -40.82 -17.63 23.87
C ILE A 419 -41.01 -17.33 25.36
N ASN A 420 -42.06 -16.59 25.68
CA ASN A 420 -42.71 -16.60 26.99
C ASN A 420 -44.16 -16.15 26.85
#